data_AF-A0A1X1P5D1-F1
#
_entry.id   AF-A0A1X1P5D1-F1
#
_cell.length_a   1.000
_cell.length_b   1.000
_cell.length_c   1.000
_cell.angle_alpha   90.00
_cell.angle_beta   90.00
_cell.angle_gamma   90.00
#
_symmetry.space_group_name_H-M   'P 1'
#
loop_
_entity.id
_entity.type
_entity.pdbx_description
1 polymer ?
#
loop_
_entity_poly.entity_id
_entity_poly.type
_entity_poly.pdbx_seq_one_letter_code
_entity_poly.pdbx_strand_id
1 'polypeptide(L)'
;MNRALDYLQANPDKSAWVMNWDAPSFPPKDAQINENMVVLFLVGPNFKTEREPLAWIGRAATGNVRDYEAKAGTTRAVQAWKATIDSAARNAGVSVPSLNFVVHDAGRGGEAASERIGALSQTLTEVLPDYNFSKQTFNTPALLGPMGAGTALTDVVLAIGRANHLGEKVLVAGTTDAQHPTAVVVVPPSKVTAIDPDKDWFRARGENNAYLPWWGRRHDTNYGMQGYSY
;
A
#
# COMPACT_ATOMS: atom_id res chain seq x y z
N MET A 1 3.10 11.62 1.24
CA MET A 1 3.41 10.96 -0.04
C MET A 1 3.23 11.88 -1.25
N ASN A 2 2.04 12.38 -1.59
CA ASN A 2 1.83 13.19 -2.81
C ASN A 2 2.78 14.40 -2.95
N ARG A 3 3.06 15.15 -1.88
CA ARG A 3 4.05 16.25 -1.92
C ARG A 3 5.46 15.79 -2.33
N ALA A 4 5.87 14.58 -1.96
CA ALA A 4 7.14 14.02 -2.41
C ALA A 4 7.11 13.67 -3.90
N LEU A 5 5.97 13.18 -4.41
CA LEU A 5 5.78 12.93 -5.84
C LEU A 5 5.77 14.25 -6.64
N ASP A 6 5.14 15.31 -6.12
CA ASP A 6 5.20 16.67 -6.71
C ASP A 6 6.64 17.16 -6.81
N TYR A 7 7.41 17.01 -5.73
CA TYR A 7 8.82 17.37 -5.70
C TYR A 7 9.62 16.58 -6.75
N LEU A 8 9.44 15.27 -6.84
CA LEU A 8 10.16 14.42 -7.81
C LEU A 8 9.74 14.68 -9.26
N GLN A 9 8.50 15.08 -9.50
CA GLN A 9 8.05 15.51 -10.82
C GLN A 9 8.77 16.79 -11.26
N ALA A 10 8.99 17.73 -10.34
CA ALA A 10 9.77 18.94 -10.59
C ALA A 10 11.29 18.72 -10.59
N ASN A 11 11.76 17.63 -9.97
CA ASN A 11 13.18 17.32 -9.77
C ASN A 11 13.46 15.85 -10.15
N PRO A 12 13.39 15.49 -11.45
CA PRO A 12 13.36 14.08 -11.89
C PRO A 12 14.68 13.32 -11.68
N ASP A 13 15.78 14.01 -11.40
CA ASP A 13 17.10 13.47 -11.09
C ASP A 13 17.38 13.38 -9.58
N LYS A 14 16.36 13.58 -8.72
CA LYS A 14 16.50 13.58 -7.25
C LYS A 14 15.76 12.41 -6.59
N SER A 15 15.99 12.28 -5.28
CA SER A 15 15.25 11.39 -4.40
C SER A 15 14.49 12.18 -3.33
N ALA A 16 13.43 11.60 -2.79
CA ALA A 16 12.67 12.12 -1.65
C ALA A 16 12.32 10.98 -0.70
N TRP A 17 12.37 11.25 0.61
CA TRP A 17 12.07 10.24 1.63
C TRP A 17 10.74 10.53 2.27
N VAL A 18 9.89 9.51 2.39
CA VAL A 18 8.59 9.61 3.05
C VAL A 18 8.61 8.67 4.24
N MET A 19 8.41 9.21 5.44
CA MET A 19 8.55 8.47 6.68
C MET A 19 7.34 8.65 7.59
N ASN A 20 7.02 7.61 8.35
CA ASN A 20 6.23 7.69 9.57
C ASN A 20 6.97 6.98 10.71
N TRP A 21 6.61 7.34 11.94
CA TRP A 21 6.90 6.55 13.13
C TRP A 21 5.74 6.78 14.10
N ASP A 22 5.05 5.71 14.48
CA ASP A 22 3.98 5.76 15.47
C ASP A 22 4.11 4.63 16.51
N ALA A 23 3.74 4.92 17.76
CA ALA A 23 3.66 3.96 18.85
C ALA A 23 2.36 4.18 19.65
N PRO A 24 1.18 4.01 19.02
CA PRO A 24 -0.08 4.55 19.53
C PRO A 24 -0.59 3.87 20.82
N SER A 25 -0.07 2.69 21.15
CA SER A 25 -0.38 1.99 22.40
C SER A 25 0.54 2.40 23.56
N PHE A 26 1.65 3.05 23.27
CA PHE A 26 2.70 3.35 24.23
C PHE A 26 2.73 4.83 24.62
N PRO A 27 2.73 5.16 25.93
CA PRO A 27 2.27 4.40 27.10
C PRO A 27 0.72 4.39 27.23
N PRO A 28 0.10 3.49 28.02
CA PRO A 28 0.68 2.55 28.99
C PRO A 28 0.66 1.07 28.56
N LYS A 29 0.33 0.76 27.30
CA LYS A 29 0.25 -0.63 26.83
C LYS A 29 1.54 -1.02 26.11
N ASP A 30 2.43 -1.68 26.85
CA ASP A 30 3.70 -2.20 26.33
C ASP A 30 3.51 -3.47 25.48
N ALA A 31 4.55 -3.85 24.75
CA ALA A 31 4.66 -5.09 23.96
C ALA A 31 3.54 -5.30 22.91
N GLN A 32 2.95 -4.22 22.41
CA GLN A 32 2.00 -4.27 21.32
C GLN A 32 2.73 -4.30 19.97
N ILE A 33 2.13 -4.97 18.98
CA ILE A 33 2.69 -5.08 17.63
C ILE A 33 2.28 -3.92 16.71
N ASN A 34 1.60 -2.90 17.25
CA ASN A 34 1.15 -1.72 16.50
C ASN A 34 2.09 -0.51 16.61
N GLU A 35 3.28 -0.68 17.20
CA GLU A 35 4.37 0.27 17.03
C GLU A 35 5.06 0.00 15.67
N ASN A 36 5.24 1.05 14.87
CA ASN A 36 5.82 0.91 13.55
C ASN A 36 6.64 2.11 13.10
N MET A 37 7.56 1.85 12.18
CA MET A 37 8.29 2.86 11.42
C MET A 37 8.40 2.38 9.97
N VAL A 38 8.05 3.24 9.02
CA VAL A 38 8.30 3.01 7.59
C VAL A 38 9.08 4.18 7.04
N VAL A 39 10.10 3.89 6.24
CA VAL A 39 10.82 4.88 5.43
C VAL A 39 10.78 4.41 3.98
N LEU A 40 10.11 5.17 3.11
CA LEU A 40 10.10 4.97 1.67
C LEU A 40 11.12 5.87 1.01
N PHE A 41 12.03 5.27 0.24
CA PHE A 41 12.99 5.97 -0.61
C PHE A 41 12.39 6.08 -2.01
N LEU A 42 11.83 7.25 -2.33
CA LEU A 42 11.26 7.54 -3.64
C LEU A 42 12.33 8.22 -4.52
N VAL A 43 12.36 7.86 -5.79
CA VAL A 43 13.33 8.40 -6.75
C VAL A 43 12.60 8.91 -8.00
N GLY A 44 13.10 10.00 -8.56
CA GLY A 44 12.60 10.53 -9.82
C GLY A 44 12.97 9.61 -10.99
N PRO A 45 12.26 9.71 -12.13
CA PRO A 45 12.43 8.79 -13.26
C PRO A 45 13.83 8.84 -13.90
N ASN A 46 14.60 9.93 -13.69
CA ASN A 46 15.94 10.10 -14.22
C ASN A 46 17.04 9.83 -13.18
N PHE A 47 16.67 9.49 -11.94
CA PHE A 47 17.63 9.18 -10.90
C PHE A 47 18.27 7.81 -11.16
N LYS A 48 19.60 7.75 -11.21
CA LYS A 48 20.34 6.50 -11.39
C LYS A 48 20.52 5.79 -10.04
N THR A 49 19.65 4.84 -9.75
CA THR A 49 19.70 4.02 -8.53
C THR A 49 20.76 2.92 -8.58
N GLU A 50 21.23 2.57 -9.79
CA GLU A 50 21.99 1.35 -10.07
C GLU A 50 21.28 0.05 -9.60
N ARG A 51 19.95 0.14 -9.40
CA ARG A 51 19.08 -0.91 -8.87
C ARG A 51 17.74 -0.94 -9.58
N GLU A 52 17.18 -2.14 -9.72
CA GLU A 52 15.77 -2.31 -10.06
C GLU A 52 14.87 -1.63 -8.99
N PRO A 53 13.75 -0.98 -9.35
CA PRO A 53 12.79 -0.51 -8.37
C PRO A 53 12.12 -1.71 -7.67
N LEU A 54 11.71 -1.54 -6.41
CA LEU A 54 10.88 -2.54 -5.73
C LEU A 54 9.47 -2.60 -6.34
N ALA A 55 8.92 -1.44 -6.69
CA ALA A 55 7.63 -1.26 -7.35
C ALA A 55 7.53 0.18 -7.88
N TRP A 56 6.50 0.46 -8.66
CA TRP A 56 6.11 1.83 -9.00
C TRP A 56 4.86 2.23 -8.21
N ILE A 57 4.80 3.49 -7.78
CA ILE A 57 3.71 4.00 -6.95
C ILE A 57 3.02 5.13 -7.72
N GLY A 58 1.72 4.97 -7.97
CA GLY A 58 0.91 6.04 -8.54
C GLY A 58 0.70 7.19 -7.56
N ARG A 59 0.26 8.35 -8.08
CA ARG A 59 -0.22 9.44 -7.22
C ARG A 59 -1.47 8.99 -6.47
N ALA A 60 -1.53 9.23 -5.17
CA ALA A 60 -2.72 8.94 -4.39
C ALA A 60 -3.88 9.86 -4.83
N ALA A 61 -5.05 9.28 -5.02
CA ALA A 61 -6.31 9.99 -5.25
C ALA A 61 -7.07 10.11 -3.92
N THR A 62 -7.72 11.25 -3.73
CA THR A 62 -8.63 11.48 -2.60
C THR A 62 -9.94 12.01 -3.16
N GLY A 63 -11.05 11.34 -2.86
CA GLY A 63 -12.39 11.78 -3.21
C GLY A 63 -13.05 12.57 -2.08
N ASN A 64 -14.28 13.02 -2.33
CA ASN A 64 -15.13 13.64 -1.32
C ASN A 64 -16.56 13.12 -1.45
N VAL A 65 -17.11 12.56 -0.37
CA VAL A 65 -18.47 11.99 -0.34
C VAL A 65 -19.53 13.05 -0.62
N ARG A 66 -19.25 14.32 -0.32
CA ARG A 66 -20.19 15.45 -0.51
C ARG A 66 -20.36 15.86 -1.97
N ASP A 67 -19.51 15.37 -2.87
CA ASP A 67 -19.62 15.64 -4.30
C ASP A 67 -20.72 14.80 -4.98
N TYR A 68 -21.36 13.90 -4.23
CA TYR A 68 -22.32 12.92 -4.76
C TYR A 68 -23.68 13.02 -4.09
N GLU A 69 -24.73 12.68 -4.85
CA GLU A 69 -26.09 12.63 -4.35
C GLU A 69 -26.52 11.25 -3.85
N ALA A 70 -27.46 11.26 -2.91
CA ALA A 70 -28.09 10.03 -2.42
C ALA A 70 -29.08 9.52 -3.47
N LYS A 71 -29.01 8.23 -3.82
CA LYS A 71 -29.92 7.60 -4.78
C LYS A 71 -30.10 6.11 -4.47
N ALA A 72 -31.20 5.52 -4.94
CA ALA A 72 -31.46 4.10 -4.76
C ALA A 72 -30.37 3.23 -5.40
N GLY A 73 -30.06 2.09 -4.77
CA GLY A 73 -29.10 1.11 -5.27
C GLY A 73 -27.62 1.42 -5.02
N THR A 74 -27.28 2.56 -4.41
CA THR A 74 -25.90 2.88 -4.02
C THR A 74 -25.89 3.93 -2.90
N THR A 75 -24.71 4.27 -2.38
CA THR A 75 -24.54 5.35 -1.38
C THR A 75 -23.62 6.43 -1.93
N ARG A 76 -23.63 7.61 -1.32
CA ARG A 76 -22.63 8.66 -1.63
C ARG A 76 -21.20 8.15 -1.43
N ALA A 77 -20.98 7.36 -0.39
CA ALA A 77 -19.68 6.78 -0.09
C ALA A 77 -19.21 5.78 -1.16
N VAL A 78 -20.09 4.90 -1.64
CA VAL A 78 -19.79 3.97 -2.73
C VAL A 78 -19.46 4.72 -4.02
N GLN A 79 -20.22 5.76 -4.35
CA GLN A 79 -19.93 6.60 -5.54
C GLN A 79 -18.57 7.30 -5.44
N ALA A 80 -18.25 7.87 -4.27
CA ALA A 80 -16.95 8.50 -4.03
C ALA A 80 -15.80 7.49 -4.11
N TRP A 81 -15.97 6.29 -3.55
CA TRP A 81 -14.98 5.22 -3.66
C TRP A 81 -14.74 4.79 -5.11
N LYS A 82 -15.78 4.61 -5.91
CA LYS A 82 -15.64 4.27 -7.35
C LYS A 82 -14.78 5.28 -8.09
N ALA A 83 -15.08 6.56 -7.94
CA ALA A 83 -14.31 7.63 -8.59
C ALA A 83 -12.87 7.74 -8.07
N THR A 84 -12.67 7.52 -6.77
CA THR A 84 -11.34 7.56 -6.14
C THR A 84 -10.47 6.40 -6.64
N ILE A 85 -11.01 5.18 -6.69
CA ILE A 85 -10.31 4.00 -7.20
C ILE A 85 -9.99 4.14 -8.69
N ASP A 86 -10.95 4.63 -9.49
CA ASP A 86 -10.72 4.92 -10.91
C ASP A 86 -9.61 5.96 -11.11
N SER A 87 -9.62 7.04 -10.33
CA SER A 87 -8.55 8.05 -10.40
C SER A 87 -7.20 7.49 -9.95
N ALA A 88 -7.13 6.66 -8.91
CA ALA A 88 -5.89 6.03 -8.46
C ALA A 88 -5.33 5.05 -9.49
N ALA A 89 -6.19 4.26 -10.14
CA ALA A 89 -5.81 3.37 -11.23
C ALA A 89 -5.27 4.15 -12.44
N ARG A 90 -5.97 5.23 -12.84
CA ARG A 90 -5.49 6.14 -13.89
C ARG A 90 -4.15 6.78 -13.56
N ASN A 91 -3.96 7.23 -12.32
CA ASN A 91 -2.68 7.80 -11.86
C ASN A 91 -1.52 6.80 -11.92
N ALA A 92 -1.79 5.50 -11.90
CA ALA A 92 -0.82 4.43 -12.04
C ALA A 92 -0.76 3.84 -13.47
N GLY A 93 -1.52 4.39 -14.43
CA GLY A 93 -1.54 3.94 -15.81
C GLY A 93 -2.16 2.55 -16.02
N VAL A 94 -3.06 2.12 -15.12
CA VAL A 94 -3.73 0.81 -15.20
C VAL A 94 -5.25 0.96 -15.19
N SER A 95 -5.98 -0.10 -15.56
CA SER A 95 -7.43 -0.14 -15.46
C SER A 95 -7.88 -0.78 -14.15
N VAL A 96 -9.01 -0.34 -13.61
CA VAL A 96 -9.59 -0.89 -12.37
C VAL A 96 -9.78 -2.41 -12.43
N PRO A 97 -10.33 -3.00 -13.52
CA PRO A 97 -10.48 -4.46 -13.61
C PRO A 97 -9.15 -5.24 -13.59
N SER A 98 -8.01 -4.57 -13.80
CA SER A 98 -6.69 -5.21 -13.75
C SER A 98 -6.05 -5.26 -12.36
N LEU A 99 -6.69 -4.67 -11.35
CA LEU A 99 -6.22 -4.73 -9.96
C LEU A 99 -6.39 -6.15 -9.40
N ASN A 100 -5.35 -6.67 -8.75
CA ASN A 100 -5.28 -8.07 -8.32
C ASN A 100 -5.59 -8.24 -6.83
N PHE A 101 -5.22 -7.26 -6.02
CA PHE A 101 -5.26 -7.35 -4.56
C PHE A 101 -5.52 -5.99 -3.93
N VAL A 102 -6.11 -5.98 -2.73
CA VAL A 102 -6.43 -4.78 -1.96
C VAL A 102 -5.80 -4.86 -0.57
N VAL A 103 -5.09 -3.82 -0.16
CA VAL A 103 -4.68 -3.60 1.23
C VAL A 103 -5.51 -2.44 1.78
N HIS A 104 -6.09 -2.58 2.97
CA HIS A 104 -6.93 -1.53 3.56
C HIS A 104 -6.79 -1.45 5.09
N ASP A 105 -7.21 -0.31 5.62
CA ASP A 105 -7.07 0.07 7.04
C ASP A 105 -8.43 0.13 7.79
N ALA A 106 -9.44 -0.58 7.30
CA ALA A 106 -10.79 -0.55 7.89
C ALA A 106 -10.81 -0.97 9.38
N GLY A 107 -9.85 -1.79 9.80
CA GLY A 107 -9.75 -2.30 11.16
C GLY A 107 -10.75 -3.42 11.44
N ARG A 108 -10.83 -3.85 12.69
CA ARG A 108 -11.71 -4.96 13.09
C ARG A 108 -12.51 -4.61 14.32
N GLY A 109 -13.74 -5.09 14.35
CA GLY A 109 -14.64 -4.97 15.50
C GLY A 109 -15.19 -3.56 15.67
N GLY A 110 -16.46 -3.48 16.04
CA GLY A 110 -17.16 -2.22 16.28
C GLY A 110 -17.82 -1.63 15.03
N GLU A 111 -18.65 -0.62 15.28
CA GLU A 111 -19.46 0.08 14.29
C GLU A 111 -18.58 0.80 13.25
N ALA A 112 -17.58 1.58 13.69
CA ALA A 112 -16.70 2.31 12.80
C ALA A 112 -15.96 1.43 11.78
N ALA A 113 -15.45 0.26 12.21
CA ALA A 113 -14.80 -0.68 11.29
C ALA A 113 -15.79 -1.27 10.28
N SER A 114 -17.02 -1.55 10.73
CA SER A 114 -18.11 -2.09 9.90
C SER A 114 -18.57 -1.08 8.85
N GLU A 115 -18.71 0.19 9.21
CA GLU A 115 -19.05 1.28 8.30
C GLU A 115 -17.97 1.47 7.23
N ARG A 116 -16.70 1.53 7.66
CA ARG A 116 -15.54 1.68 6.76
C ARG A 116 -15.48 0.56 5.74
N ILE A 117 -15.60 -0.69 6.18
CA ILE A 117 -15.49 -1.83 5.28
C ILE A 117 -16.73 -2.05 4.43
N GLY A 118 -17.92 -1.64 4.89
CA GLY A 118 -19.16 -1.80 4.14
C GLY A 118 -19.14 -1.09 2.79
N ALA A 119 -18.85 0.21 2.79
CA ALA A 119 -18.81 1.01 1.56
C ALA A 119 -17.67 0.58 0.61
N LEU A 120 -16.49 0.27 1.17
CA LEU A 120 -15.36 -0.21 0.36
C LEU A 120 -15.67 -1.59 -0.25
N SER A 121 -16.15 -2.55 0.53
CA SER A 121 -16.47 -3.90 0.06
C SER A 121 -17.51 -3.88 -1.06
N GLN A 122 -18.60 -3.13 -0.86
CA GLN A 122 -19.62 -2.97 -1.90
C GLN A 122 -19.00 -2.40 -3.18
N THR A 123 -18.17 -1.36 -3.05
CA THR A 123 -17.50 -0.76 -4.22
C THR A 123 -16.64 -1.76 -4.96
N LEU A 124 -15.79 -2.52 -4.24
CA LEU A 124 -14.88 -3.49 -4.83
C LEU A 124 -15.63 -4.60 -5.58
N THR A 125 -16.70 -5.13 -5.00
CA THR A 125 -17.57 -6.11 -5.68
C THR A 125 -18.24 -5.54 -6.93
N GLU A 126 -18.51 -4.24 -7.00
CA GLU A 126 -19.12 -3.60 -8.16
C GLU A 126 -18.12 -3.24 -9.28
N VAL A 127 -16.84 -3.00 -8.97
CA VAL A 127 -15.83 -2.52 -9.95
C VAL A 127 -14.78 -3.54 -10.35
N LEU A 128 -14.58 -4.60 -9.55
CA LEU A 128 -13.60 -5.65 -9.81
C LEU A 128 -14.32 -6.92 -10.28
N PRO A 129 -13.96 -7.48 -11.45
CA PRO A 129 -14.56 -8.71 -11.95
C PRO A 129 -14.20 -9.90 -11.05
N ASP A 130 -15.19 -10.75 -10.75
CA ASP A 130 -15.04 -11.98 -9.94
C ASP A 130 -14.32 -11.77 -8.60
N TYR A 131 -14.45 -10.57 -8.01
CA TYR A 131 -13.72 -10.20 -6.81
C TYR A 131 -14.10 -11.08 -5.61
N ASN A 132 -13.11 -11.80 -5.08
CA ASN A 132 -13.25 -12.58 -3.86
C ASN A 132 -12.61 -11.83 -2.69
N PHE A 133 -13.45 -11.12 -1.94
CA PHE A 133 -13.03 -10.34 -0.78
C PHE A 133 -12.14 -11.14 0.19
N SER A 134 -12.47 -12.42 0.46
CA SER A 134 -11.71 -13.23 1.43
C SER A 134 -10.29 -13.60 0.98
N LYS A 135 -10.02 -13.58 -0.34
CA LYS A 135 -8.75 -14.01 -0.92
C LYS A 135 -7.91 -12.86 -1.47
N GLN A 136 -8.56 -11.74 -1.80
CA GLN A 136 -7.93 -10.62 -2.50
C GLN A 136 -7.86 -9.34 -1.64
N THR A 137 -7.99 -9.49 -0.32
CA THR A 137 -7.89 -8.37 0.61
C THR A 137 -6.93 -8.66 1.76
N PHE A 138 -6.35 -7.61 2.31
CA PHE A 138 -5.64 -7.63 3.58
C PHE A 138 -6.01 -6.42 4.42
N ASN A 139 -6.46 -6.68 5.66
CA ASN A 139 -6.84 -5.64 6.62
C ASN A 139 -5.73 -5.46 7.65
N THR A 140 -4.88 -4.46 7.45
CA THR A 140 -3.64 -4.32 8.22
C THR A 140 -3.90 -4.13 9.72
N PRO A 141 -4.80 -3.23 10.15
CA PRO A 141 -5.07 -3.07 11.58
C PRO A 141 -5.85 -4.24 12.20
N ALA A 142 -6.46 -5.12 11.41
CA ALA A 142 -7.05 -6.34 11.96
C ALA A 142 -6.00 -7.34 12.47
N LEU A 143 -4.81 -7.33 11.85
CA LEU A 143 -3.67 -8.13 12.27
C LEU A 143 -2.81 -7.38 13.28
N LEU A 144 -2.34 -6.18 12.91
CA LEU A 144 -1.32 -5.45 13.66
C LEU A 144 -1.91 -4.55 14.75
N GLY A 145 -3.21 -4.24 14.70
CA GLY A 145 -3.81 -3.16 15.47
C GLY A 145 -3.67 -1.80 14.79
N PRO A 146 -4.38 -0.75 15.25
CA PRO A 146 -4.26 0.59 14.70
C PRO A 146 -2.86 1.17 14.92
N MET A 147 -2.20 1.67 13.87
CA MET A 147 -0.84 2.21 13.91
C MET A 147 -0.78 3.74 13.72
N GLY A 148 -1.87 4.46 14.01
CA GLY A 148 -1.93 5.91 13.79
C GLY A 148 -1.71 6.29 12.31
N ALA A 149 -0.91 7.34 12.06
CA ALA A 149 -0.54 7.74 10.71
C ALA A 149 0.30 6.68 9.99
N GLY A 150 0.96 5.81 10.75
CA GLY A 150 1.76 4.72 10.26
C GLY A 150 1.03 3.62 9.52
N THR A 151 -0.28 3.51 9.67
CA THR A 151 -1.06 2.51 8.92
C THR A 151 -0.93 2.72 7.41
N ALA A 152 -1.01 3.97 6.95
CA ALA A 152 -1.02 4.27 5.52
C ALA A 152 0.27 3.85 4.80
N LEU A 153 1.45 4.09 5.40
CA LEU A 153 2.71 3.69 4.78
C LEU A 153 3.01 2.19 4.97
N THR A 154 2.55 1.57 6.06
CA THR A 154 2.61 0.11 6.20
C THR A 154 1.80 -0.57 5.11
N ASP A 155 0.60 -0.07 4.80
CA ASP A 155 -0.23 -0.62 3.73
C ASP A 155 0.47 -0.52 2.36
N VAL A 156 1.13 0.62 2.09
CA VAL A 156 1.94 0.81 0.89
C VAL A 156 3.10 -0.19 0.85
N VAL A 157 3.81 -0.43 1.96
CA VAL A 157 4.91 -1.42 1.99
C VAL A 157 4.41 -2.83 1.72
N LEU A 158 3.26 -3.22 2.30
CA LEU A 158 2.64 -4.53 2.04
C LEU A 158 2.23 -4.67 0.57
N ALA A 159 1.72 -3.60 -0.02
CA ALA A 159 1.40 -3.54 -1.45
C ALA A 159 2.66 -3.65 -2.33
N ILE A 160 3.77 -2.98 -1.96
CA ILE A 160 5.07 -3.15 -2.63
C ILE A 160 5.53 -4.61 -2.50
N GLY A 161 5.33 -5.25 -1.34
CA GLY A 161 5.57 -6.67 -1.11
C GLY A 161 4.92 -7.56 -2.17
N ARG A 162 3.60 -7.43 -2.31
CA ARG A 162 2.85 -8.23 -3.28
C ARG A 162 3.19 -7.88 -4.72
N ALA A 163 3.38 -6.60 -5.04
CA ALA A 163 3.80 -6.17 -6.37
C ALA A 163 5.17 -6.75 -6.76
N ASN A 164 6.16 -6.63 -5.89
CA ASN A 164 7.53 -7.09 -6.15
C ASN A 164 7.65 -8.62 -6.18
N HIS A 165 6.88 -9.33 -5.36
CA HIS A 165 7.06 -10.78 -5.20
C HIS A 165 6.07 -11.61 -6.01
N LEU A 166 4.88 -11.09 -6.27
CA LEU A 166 3.80 -11.82 -6.93
C LEU A 166 3.40 -11.21 -8.28
N GLY A 167 3.98 -10.07 -8.67
CA GLY A 167 3.64 -9.40 -9.92
C GLY A 167 2.24 -8.77 -9.93
N GLU A 168 1.67 -8.55 -8.75
CA GLU A 168 0.30 -8.05 -8.61
C GLU A 168 0.22 -6.52 -8.66
N LYS A 169 -0.83 -5.98 -9.28
CA LYS A 169 -1.22 -4.58 -9.16
C LYS A 169 -2.11 -4.44 -7.94
N VAL A 170 -1.65 -3.68 -6.95
CA VAL A 170 -2.26 -3.65 -5.63
C VAL A 170 -2.86 -2.29 -5.36
N LEU A 171 -4.14 -2.28 -4.98
CA LEU A 171 -4.83 -1.11 -4.47
C LEU A 171 -4.58 -0.99 -2.97
N VAL A 172 -4.14 0.18 -2.51
CA VAL A 172 -4.16 0.54 -1.09
C VAL A 172 -5.31 1.49 -0.86
N ALA A 173 -6.23 1.14 0.04
CA ALA A 173 -7.43 1.91 0.34
C ALA A 173 -7.39 2.43 1.79
N GLY A 174 -7.22 3.74 1.93
CA GLY A 174 -7.35 4.47 3.19
C GLY A 174 -8.81 4.81 3.47
N THR A 175 -9.35 4.21 4.51
CA THR A 175 -10.75 4.23 4.95
C THR A 175 -10.96 5.02 6.25
N THR A 176 -9.88 5.45 6.90
CA THR A 176 -9.95 6.14 8.20
C THR A 176 -10.81 7.41 8.17
N ASP A 177 -10.70 8.23 7.10
CA ASP A 177 -11.60 9.37 6.86
C ASP A 177 -12.77 8.94 5.97
N ALA A 178 -13.94 8.76 6.60
CA ALA A 178 -15.15 8.31 5.91
C ALA A 178 -15.71 9.34 4.91
N GLN A 179 -15.32 10.61 4.98
CA GLN A 179 -15.74 11.65 4.03
C GLN A 179 -14.78 11.79 2.87
N HIS A 180 -13.52 11.39 3.03
CA HIS A 180 -12.46 11.55 2.04
C HIS A 180 -11.77 10.22 1.73
N PRO A 181 -12.44 9.30 1.00
CA PRO A 181 -11.84 8.05 0.59
C PRO A 181 -10.53 8.33 -0.13
N THR A 182 -9.48 7.61 0.25
CA THR A 182 -8.14 7.80 -0.32
C THR A 182 -7.64 6.48 -0.88
N ALA A 183 -7.08 6.51 -2.09
CA ALA A 183 -6.55 5.32 -2.74
C ALA A 183 -5.22 5.60 -3.42
N VAL A 184 -4.32 4.62 -3.40
CA VAL A 184 -3.12 4.59 -4.23
C VAL A 184 -2.98 3.21 -4.86
N VAL A 185 -2.44 3.15 -6.08
CA VAL A 185 -2.12 1.89 -6.74
C VAL A 185 -0.60 1.72 -6.80
N VAL A 186 -0.15 0.55 -6.38
CA VAL A 186 1.24 0.09 -6.49
C VAL A 186 1.29 -0.96 -7.60
N VAL A 187 2.19 -0.79 -8.56
CA VAL A 187 2.33 -1.69 -9.71
C VAL A 187 3.71 -2.38 -9.70
N PRO A 188 3.78 -3.62 -10.20
CA PRO A 188 5.01 -4.40 -10.15
C PRO A 188 6.14 -3.73 -10.95
N PRO A 189 7.40 -3.98 -10.57
CA PRO A 189 8.54 -3.63 -11.41
C PRO A 189 8.54 -4.47 -12.68
N SER A 190 9.34 -4.09 -13.68
CA SER A 190 9.53 -4.89 -14.90
C SER A 190 10.07 -6.29 -14.61
N LYS A 191 10.84 -6.43 -13.53
CA LYS A 191 11.41 -7.69 -13.06
C LYS A 191 11.01 -7.95 -11.62
N VAL A 192 10.02 -8.82 -11.45
CA VAL A 192 9.55 -9.33 -10.15
C VAL A 192 10.64 -10.18 -9.49
N THR A 193 10.80 -10.03 -8.17
CA THR A 193 11.65 -10.88 -7.34
C THR A 193 10.80 -11.96 -6.69
N ALA A 194 10.50 -13.04 -7.40
CA ALA A 194 9.62 -14.11 -6.90
C ALA A 194 10.13 -14.76 -5.60
N ILE A 195 9.19 -15.20 -4.75
CA ILE A 195 9.49 -16.01 -3.57
C ILE A 195 9.59 -17.48 -4.00
N ASP A 196 10.74 -18.09 -3.73
CA ASP A 196 11.00 -19.52 -3.78
C ASP A 196 10.58 -20.14 -2.43
N PRO A 197 9.51 -20.96 -2.39
CA PRO A 197 9.00 -21.54 -1.14
C PRO A 197 9.92 -22.63 -0.58
N ASP A 198 10.79 -23.20 -1.41
CA ASP A 198 11.71 -24.27 -1.03
C ASP A 198 13.06 -23.74 -0.53
N LYS A 199 13.23 -22.40 -0.49
CA LYS A 199 14.44 -21.75 0.00
C LYS A 199 14.18 -20.86 1.19
N ASP A 200 15.12 -20.88 2.11
CA ASP A 200 15.13 -19.95 3.23
C ASP A 200 15.19 -18.50 2.75
N TRP A 201 14.38 -17.66 3.39
CA TRP A 201 14.47 -16.21 3.25
C TRP A 201 15.59 -15.69 4.14
N PHE A 202 16.57 -15.00 3.57
CA PHE A 202 17.63 -14.36 4.35
C PHE A 202 17.01 -13.41 5.38
N ARG A 203 17.44 -13.55 6.64
CA ARG A 203 17.08 -12.64 7.73
C ARG A 203 18.37 -12.19 8.39
N ALA A 204 18.65 -10.88 8.35
CA ALA A 204 19.67 -10.32 9.22
C ALA A 204 19.14 -10.36 10.65
N ARG A 205 19.56 -11.37 11.41
CA ARG A 205 19.10 -11.57 12.78
C ARG A 205 20.02 -10.81 13.74
N GLY A 206 19.42 -10.00 14.60
CA GLY A 206 19.99 -9.53 15.86
C GLY A 206 18.84 -9.51 16.87
N GLU A 207 18.87 -10.41 17.85
CA GLU A 207 17.68 -10.75 18.64
C GLU A 207 16.46 -11.07 17.72
N ASN A 208 15.23 -11.04 18.20
CA ASN A 208 14.05 -11.45 17.41
C ASN A 208 13.65 -10.48 16.28
N ASN A 209 14.53 -9.56 15.88
CA ASN A 209 14.23 -8.48 14.94
C ASN A 209 15.05 -8.61 13.64
N ALA A 210 14.45 -8.19 12.52
CA ALA A 210 15.12 -8.10 11.22
C ALA A 210 15.43 -6.62 10.90
N TYR A 211 16.72 -6.30 10.69
CA TYR A 211 17.19 -4.90 10.60
C TYR A 211 17.65 -4.45 9.21
N LEU A 212 17.46 -5.25 8.15
CA LEU A 212 17.91 -4.80 6.83
C LEU A 212 16.86 -3.94 6.14
N PRO A 213 17.25 -2.77 5.62
CA PRO A 213 16.43 -2.08 4.66
C PRO A 213 16.20 -3.00 3.44
N TRP A 214 14.97 -3.02 2.97
CA TRP A 214 14.61 -3.78 1.79
C TRP A 214 14.97 -2.96 0.55
N TRP A 215 15.95 -3.43 -0.21
CA TRP A 215 16.40 -2.77 -1.44
C TRP A 215 16.02 -3.56 -2.67
N GLY A 216 15.80 -2.83 -3.76
CA GLY A 216 15.80 -3.43 -5.09
C GLY A 216 17.17 -4.02 -5.43
N ARG A 217 17.16 -5.02 -6.33
CA ARG A 217 18.38 -5.72 -6.73
C ARG A 217 19.28 -4.78 -7.54
N ARG A 218 20.57 -4.73 -7.21
CA ARG A 218 21.58 -4.08 -8.05
C ARG A 218 21.66 -4.72 -9.43
N HIS A 219 21.98 -3.91 -10.44
CA HIS A 219 22.16 -4.40 -11.81
C HIS A 219 23.48 -5.18 -12.00
N ASP A 220 24.49 -4.92 -11.16
CA ASP A 220 25.85 -5.48 -11.29
C ASP A 220 26.11 -6.74 -10.45
N THR A 221 25.11 -7.21 -9.69
CA THR A 221 25.27 -8.26 -8.68
C THR A 221 24.19 -9.33 -8.81
N ASN A 222 24.58 -10.59 -8.67
CA ASN A 222 23.64 -11.68 -8.45
C ASN A 222 23.66 -12.10 -6.98
N TYR A 223 22.57 -11.80 -6.27
CA TYR A 223 22.37 -12.24 -4.90
C TYR A 223 22.06 -13.75 -4.91
N GLY A 224 23.02 -14.57 -4.46
CA GLY A 224 22.90 -16.03 -4.39
C GLY A 224 21.98 -16.55 -3.28
N MET A 225 21.34 -15.66 -2.52
CA MET A 225 20.39 -15.98 -1.47
C MET A 225 19.15 -15.12 -1.58
N GLN A 226 17.98 -15.75 -1.48
CA GLN A 226 16.69 -15.07 -1.49
C GLN A 226 16.56 -14.11 -0.28
N GLY A 227 15.96 -12.94 -0.50
CA GLY A 227 15.76 -11.94 0.56
C GLY A 227 17.00 -11.15 0.97
N TYR A 228 18.19 -11.50 0.46
CA TYR A 228 19.41 -10.75 0.73
C TYR A 228 19.55 -9.59 -0.27
N SER A 229 19.66 -8.37 0.26
CA SER A 229 20.02 -7.18 -0.48
C SER A 229 20.86 -6.26 0.41
N TYR A 230 22.05 -5.89 -0.05
CA TYR A 230 22.86 -4.80 0.47
C TYR A 230 22.96 -3.69 -0.57
#